data_AF-A0A924SJM6-F1
#
_entry.id   AF-A0A924SJM6-F1
#
_cell.length_a   1.000
_cell.length_b   1.000
_cell.length_c   1.000
_cell.angle_alpha   90.00
_cell.angle_beta   90.00
_cell.angle_gamma   90.00
#
_symmetry.space_group_name_H-M   'P 1'
#
loop_
_entity.id
_entity.type
_entity.pdbx_description
1 polymer ?
#
loop_
_entity_poly.entity_id
_entity_poly.type
_entity_poly.pdbx_seq_one_letter_code
_entity_poly.pdbx_strand_id
1 'polypeptide(L)' 'MTSPTETKSTCPYWGVGCGVIIESTGAQITGVRGDPDHPANFGRLCTK' A
#
# COMPACT_ATOMS: atom_id res chain seq x y z
N MET A 1 -9.09 12.25 -18.25
CA MET A 1 -9.37 11.79 -16.87
C MET A 1 -8.68 10.44 -16.75
N THR A 2 -7.68 10.33 -15.88
CA THR A 2 -6.95 9.06 -15.71
C THR A 2 -7.74 8.18 -14.74
N SER A 3 -7.94 6.91 -15.08
CA SER A 3 -8.60 5.95 -14.18
C SER A 3 -7.70 5.63 -12.98
N PRO A 4 -8.26 5.33 -11.80
CA PRO A 4 -7.48 4.89 -10.67
C PRO A 4 -6.84 3.53 -10.94
N THR A 5 -5.61 3.34 -10.47
CA THR A 5 -4.83 2.10 -10.56
C THR A 5 -4.33 1.68 -9.19
N GLU A 6 -4.29 0.38 -8.92
CA GLU A 6 -3.71 -0.18 -7.70
C GLU A 6 -2.33 -0.79 -7.97
N THR A 7 -1.37 -0.56 -7.07
CA THR A 7 -0.04 -1.16 -7.12
C THR A 7 0.30 -1.77 -5.76
N LYS A 8 0.72 -3.04 -5.76
CA LYS A 8 1.25 -3.72 -4.57
C LYS A 8 2.71 -3.30 -4.33
N SER A 9 3.05 -2.99 -3.09
CA SER A 9 4.42 -2.61 -2.70
C SER A 9 4.69 -3.00 -1.25
N THR A 10 5.92 -2.78 -0.80
CA THR A 10 6.33 -2.97 0.58
C THR A 10 6.54 -1.61 1.24
N CYS A 11 6.02 -1.45 2.46
CA CYS A 11 6.22 -0.25 3.26
C CYS A 11 7.72 -0.04 3.53
N PRO A 12 8.31 1.12 3.16
CA PRO A 12 9.74 1.38 3.30
C PRO A 12 10.13 1.84 4.71
N TYR A 13 9.17 1.88 5.64
CA TYR A 13 9.45 2.13 7.05
C TYR A 13 10.07 0.88 7.69
N TRP A 14 9.77 0.63 8.97
CA TRP A 14 10.36 -0.43 9.78
C TRP A 14 10.53 -1.76 9.03
N GLY A 15 11.66 -2.44 9.28
CA GLY A 15 12.12 -3.63 8.55
C GLY A 15 11.24 -4.89 8.63
N VAL A 16 10.03 -4.79 9.18
CA VAL A 16 9.00 -5.84 9.07
C VAL A 16 8.51 -6.03 7.63
N GLY A 17 8.63 -4.99 6.79
CA GLY A 17 8.23 -5.08 5.39
C GLY A 17 6.72 -5.31 5.23
N CYS A 18 5.90 -4.51 5.89
CA CYS A 18 4.43 -4.57 5.74
C CYS A 18 4.02 -4.44 4.27
N GLY A 19 3.16 -5.33 3.78
CA GLY A 19 2.59 -5.21 2.44
C GLY A 19 1.55 -4.10 2.37
N VAL A 20 1.61 -3.30 1.32
CA VAL A 20 0.66 -2.20 1.06
C VAL A 20 0.13 -2.26 -0.36
N ILE A 21 -1.09 -1.77 -0.53
CA ILE A 21 -1.72 -1.49 -1.82
C ILE A 21 -1.85 0.03 -1.92
N ILE A 22 -1.26 0.58 -2.98
CA ILE A 22 -1.22 2.01 -3.27
C ILE A 22 -2.21 2.29 -4.39
N GLU A 23 -3.18 3.16 -4.14
CA GLU A 23 -4.09 3.69 -5.15
C GLU A 23 -3.52 4.98 -5.74
N SER A 24 -3.45 5.06 -7.06
CA SER A 24 -2.98 6.23 -7.78
C SER A 24 -3.90 6.62 -8.92
N THR A 25 -3.98 7.92 -9.19
CA THR A 25 -4.64 8.49 -10.37
C THR A 25 -3.60 9.28 -11.16
N GLY A 26 -3.10 8.69 -12.24
CA GLY A 26 -1.92 9.22 -12.94
C GLY A 26 -0.69 9.22 -12.04
N ALA A 27 -0.03 10.38 -11.91
CA ALA A 27 1.15 10.53 -11.06
C ALA A 27 0.83 10.80 -9.57
N GLN A 28 -0.44 10.98 -9.23
CA GLN A 28 -0.86 11.31 -7.88
C GLN A 28 -1.27 10.06 -7.11
N ILE A 29 -0.70 9.86 -5.92
CA ILE A 29 -1.19 8.86 -4.96
C ILE A 29 -2.44 9.42 -4.27
N THR A 30 -3.50 8.62 -4.23
CA THR A 30 -4.81 8.99 -3.66
C THR A 30 -5.19 8.14 -2.45
N GLY A 31 -4.54 6.99 -2.24
CA GLY A 31 -4.83 6.12 -1.11
C GLY A 31 -3.70 5.12 -0.85
N VAL A 32 -3.59 4.68 0.40
CA VAL A 32 -2.70 3.58 0.81
C VAL A 32 -3.43 2.75 1.86
N ARG A 33 -3.45 1.43 1.66
CA ARG A 33 -4.03 0.47 2.61
C ARG A 33 -3.13 -0.75 2.75
N GLY A 34 -3.31 -1.52 3.83
CA GLY A 34 -2.58 -2.77 4.02
C GLY A 34 -3.03 -3.81 3.01
N ASP A 35 -2.09 -4.62 2.51
CA ASP A 35 -2.40 -5.79 1.69
C ASP A 35 -2.90 -6.93 2.60
N PRO A 36 -4.18 -7.36 2.51
CA PRO A 36 -4.72 -8.44 3.33
C PRO A 36 -4.00 -9.77 3.12
N ASP A 37 -3.41 -9.96 1.94
CA ASP A 37 -2.75 -11.22 1.54
C ASP A 37 -1.27 -11.26 1.96
N HIS A 38 -0.70 -10.15 2.44
CA HIS A 38 0.72 -10.09 2.74
C HIS A 38 1.03 -10.72 4.11
N PRO A 39 1.96 -11.69 4.19
CA PRO A 39 2.15 -12.52 5.39
C PRO A 39 2.71 -11.75 6.59
N ALA A 40 3.39 -10.62 6.36
CA ALA A 40 4.01 -9.84 7.44
C ALA A 40 2.97 -9.09 8.29
N ASN A 41 1.84 -8.67 7.71
CA ASN A 41 0.91 -7.75 8.37
C ASN A 41 -0.57 -8.10 8.21
N PHE A 42 -0.95 -8.99 7.28
CA PHE A 42 -2.34 -9.42 7.06
C PHE A 42 -3.30 -8.23 6.94
N GLY A 43 -2.90 -7.21 6.18
CA GLY A 43 -3.68 -5.98 5.98
C GLY A 43 -3.64 -4.95 7.11
N ARG A 44 -3.01 -5.24 8.25
CA ARG A 44 -2.86 -4.28 9.36
C ARG A 44 -1.72 -3.30 9.08
N LEU A 45 -1.90 -2.04 9.46
CA LEU A 45 -0.87 -1.02 9.36
C LEU A 45 -0.70 -0.27 10.69
N CYS A 46 0.50 0.24 10.92
CA CYS A 46 0.75 1.19 12.01
C CYS A 46 0.36 2.61 11.58
N THR A 47 0.53 3.58 12.48
CA THR A 47 0.29 5.00 12.19
C THR A 47 1.23 5.59 11.13
N LYS A 48 2.43 5.04 11.00
CA LYS A 48 3.40 5.45 9.97
C LYS A 48 3.15 4.71 8.68
#